data_AF-A0A6N6NLN2-F1
#
_entry.id   AF-A0A6N6NLN2-F1
#
_cell.length_a   1.000
_cell.length_b   1.000
_cell.length_c   1.000
_cell.angle_alpha   90.00
_cell.angle_beta   90.00
_cell.angle_gamma   90.00
#
_symmetry.space_group_name_H-M   'P 1'
#
loop_
_entity.id
_entity.type
_entity.pdbx_description
1 polymer ?
#
loop_
_entity_poly.entity_id
_entity_poly.type
_entity_poly.pdbx_seq_one_letter_code
_entity_poly.pdbx_strand_id
1 'polypeptide(L)'
;MLSDAIKEPCESVIRPVRVSYFDPRTGEPLDHRPEPIRREQKRETAEKLNAEIAKRERDEKKAREISEAMRKRAGLKPDKPRKKRPTAAPKLLTCPVCGTRFETPEAHRITCSDECAKKRRAEKAKARYAAKVVRTVRECTVCGRPFEVPGKSRKVTCSDECAKVRKRERELAWKAATRNGRAL
;
A
#
# COMPACT_ATOMS: atom_id res chain seq x y z
N MET A 1 63.38 -11.19 37.79
CA MET A 1 63.56 -11.21 36.33
C MET A 1 62.44 -12.07 35.77
N LEU A 2 61.18 -11.61 35.74
CA LEU A 2 60.55 -10.86 34.65
C LEU A 2 60.96 -11.33 33.24
N SER A 3 59.93 -11.45 32.40
CA SER A 3 59.92 -11.51 30.92
C SER A 3 60.55 -12.74 30.26
N ASP A 4 60.05 -13.31 29.17
CA ASP A 4 58.82 -13.23 28.39
C ASP A 4 59.11 -14.22 27.25
N ALA A 5 58.53 -15.42 27.26
CA ALA A 5 58.93 -16.41 26.25
C ALA A 5 57.83 -17.42 25.88
N ILE A 6 56.57 -16.98 25.78
CA ILE A 6 55.58 -17.67 24.95
C ILE A 6 54.66 -16.62 24.32
N LYS A 7 55.18 -15.94 23.29
CA LYS A 7 54.37 -15.23 22.30
C LYS A 7 54.91 -15.60 20.94
N GLU A 8 54.69 -16.86 20.52
CA GLU A 8 54.61 -17.13 19.10
C GLU A 8 53.30 -16.47 18.61
N PRO A 9 53.35 -15.48 17.71
CA PRO A 9 52.14 -14.98 17.12
C PRO A 9 51.54 -16.09 16.27
N CYS A 10 50.32 -16.53 16.59
CA CYS A 10 49.49 -17.23 15.63
C CYS A 10 49.45 -16.37 14.38
N GLU A 11 50.19 -16.78 13.35
CA GLU A 11 50.17 -16.17 12.04
C GLU A 11 48.75 -16.37 11.52
N SER A 12 47.91 -15.35 11.73
CA SER A 12 46.55 -15.35 11.25
C SER A 12 46.65 -15.41 9.75
N VAL A 13 46.47 -16.60 9.19
CA VAL A 13 46.34 -16.79 7.75
C VAL A 13 45.02 -16.12 7.37
N ILE A 14 45.06 -14.81 7.19
CA ILE A 14 43.98 -14.05 6.58
C ILE A 14 43.95 -14.56 5.15
N ARG A 15 43.13 -15.58 4.90
CA ARG A 15 42.81 -16.00 3.54
C ARG A 15 42.26 -14.76 2.86
N PRO A 16 42.91 -14.23 1.81
CA PRO A 16 42.39 -13.06 1.13
C PRO A 16 41.02 -13.46 0.59
N VAL A 17 39.98 -12.75 1.02
CA VAL A 17 38.67 -12.85 0.38
C VAL A 17 38.90 -12.40 -1.06
N ARG A 18 39.05 -13.34 -2.00
CA ARG A 18 39.04 -13.04 -3.43
C ARG A 18 37.64 -12.52 -3.74
N VAL A 19 37.46 -11.21 -3.66
CA VAL A 19 36.31 -10.55 -4.25
C VAL A 19 36.60 -10.53 -5.75
N SER A 20 36.32 -11.65 -6.43
CA SER A 20 36.34 -11.67 -7.89
C SER A 20 35.19 -10.79 -8.34
N TYR A 21 35.51 -9.57 -8.79
CA TYR A 21 34.54 -8.81 -9.53
C TYR A 21 34.38 -9.46 -10.91
N PHE A 22 33.21 -9.36 -11.50
CA PHE A 22 32.95 -9.87 -12.85
C PHE A 22 32.56 -8.69 -13.72
N ASP A 23 33.17 -8.57 -14.90
CA ASP A 23 32.78 -7.53 -15.86
C ASP A 23 31.33 -7.81 -16.33
N PRO A 24 30.37 -6.90 -16.10
CA PRO A 24 28.99 -7.10 -16.53
C PRO A 24 28.80 -7.16 -18.05
N ARG A 25 29.80 -6.76 -18.85
CA ARG A 25 29.76 -6.76 -20.32
C ARG A 25 30.28 -8.04 -20.95
N THR A 26 31.33 -8.62 -20.37
CA THR A 26 32.05 -9.78 -20.95
C THR A 26 31.99 -11.03 -20.07
N GLY A 27 31.65 -10.90 -18.79
CA GLY A 27 31.61 -12.01 -17.85
C GLY A 27 32.99 -12.51 -17.41
N GLU A 28 34.05 -11.76 -17.66
CA GLU A 28 35.41 -12.11 -17.25
C GLU A 28 35.71 -11.66 -15.80
N PRO A 29 36.53 -12.41 -15.05
CA PRO A 29 36.95 -12.02 -13.71
C PRO A 29 37.85 -10.78 -13.75
N LEU A 30 37.58 -9.81 -12.87
CA LEU A 30 38.33 -8.57 -12.69
C LEU A 30 38.88 -8.48 -11.27
N ASP A 31 40.12 -8.02 -11.16
CA ASP A 31 40.79 -7.78 -9.88
C ASP A 31 40.28 -6.52 -9.15
N HIS A 32 39.55 -5.65 -9.86
CA HIS A 32 38.98 -4.41 -9.34
C HIS A 32 37.50 -4.27 -9.70
N ARG A 33 36.76 -3.51 -8.88
CA ARG A 33 35.34 -3.28 -9.09
C ARG A 33 35.11 -2.59 -10.44
N PRO A 34 34.30 -3.16 -11.35
CA PRO A 34 34.07 -2.57 -12.66
C PRO A 34 33.36 -1.23 -12.53
N GLU A 35 33.68 -0.30 -13.43
CA GLU A 35 32.99 0.98 -13.49
C GLU A 35 31.49 0.77 -13.78
N PRO A 36 30.60 1.50 -13.10
CA PRO A 36 29.17 1.42 -13.39
C PRO A 36 28.91 1.84 -14.83
N ILE A 37 28.18 1.01 -15.58
CA ILE A 37 27.76 1.30 -16.96
C ILE A 37 26.94 2.59 -16.94
N ARG A 38 27.58 3.72 -17.29
CA ARG A 38 26.87 4.98 -17.52
C ARG A 38 26.03 4.78 -18.78
N ARG A 39 24.71 4.66 -18.63
CA ARG A 39 23.79 4.83 -19.75
C ARG A 39 24.02 6.22 -20.29
N GLU A 40 24.58 6.32 -21.50
CA GLU A 40 24.62 7.58 -22.23
C GLU A 40 23.18 8.02 -22.45
N GLN A 41 22.72 8.94 -21.60
CA GLN A 41 21.47 9.64 -21.83
C GLN A 41 21.75 10.52 -23.04
N LYS A 42 21.26 10.10 -24.21
CA LYS A 42 21.30 10.91 -25.43
C LYS A 42 20.71 12.27 -25.06
N ARG A 43 21.56 13.31 -25.02
CA ARG A 43 21.11 14.68 -24.82
C ARG A 43 20.41 15.09 -26.11
N GLU A 44 19.11 14.86 -26.17
CA GLU A 44 18.31 15.41 -27.27
C GLU A 44 18.44 16.93 -27.23
N THR A 45 18.78 17.52 -28.37
CA THR A 45 18.93 18.96 -28.46
C THR A 45 17.57 19.61 -28.21
N ALA A 46 17.55 20.77 -27.54
CA ALA A 46 16.30 21.48 -27.25
C ALA A 46 15.45 21.71 -28.52
N GLU A 47 16.10 21.89 -29.67
CA GLU A 47 15.45 22.01 -30.98
C GLU A 47 14.67 20.75 -31.40
N LYS A 48 15.19 19.54 -31.13
CA LYS A 48 14.51 18.28 -31.44
C LYS A 48 13.29 18.10 -30.55
N LEU A 49 13.43 18.38 -29.25
CA LEU A 49 12.32 18.36 -28.29
C LEU A 49 11.22 19.38 -28.69
N ASN A 50 11.61 20.60 -29.04
CA ASN A 50 10.68 21.65 -29.48
C ASN A 50 9.98 21.26 -30.78
N ALA A 51 10.69 20.64 -31.74
CA ALA A 51 10.10 20.16 -32.99
C ALA A 51 9.12 19.00 -32.76
N GLU A 52 9.39 18.12 -31.79
CA GLU A 52 8.49 17.03 -31.42
C GLU A 52 7.23 17.55 -30.71
N ILE A 53 7.37 18.49 -29.77
CA ILE A 53 6.24 19.18 -29.14
C ILE A 53 5.38 19.86 -30.20
N ALA A 54 5.98 20.59 -31.15
CA ALA A 54 5.24 21.25 -32.22
C ALA A 54 4.56 20.27 -33.20
N LYS A 55 5.08 19.06 -33.37
CA LYS A 55 4.38 17.99 -34.11
C LYS A 55 3.18 17.49 -33.32
N ARG A 56 3.37 17.17 -32.03
CA ARG A 56 2.32 16.71 -31.13
C ARG A 56 1.16 17.71 -31.04
N GLU A 57 1.45 19.00 -30.90
CA GLU A 57 0.43 20.05 -30.85
C GLU A 57 -0.39 20.13 -32.14
N ARG A 58 0.26 19.98 -33.31
CA ARG A 58 -0.43 19.94 -34.60
C ARG A 58 -1.34 18.72 -34.72
N ASP A 59 -0.86 17.56 -34.28
CA ASP A 59 -1.63 16.32 -34.34
C ASP A 59 -2.81 16.34 -33.35
N GLU A 60 -2.62 16.87 -32.15
CA GLU A 60 -3.70 17.12 -31.18
C GLU A 60 -4.73 18.12 -31.73
N LYS A 61 -4.30 19.17 -32.42
CA LYS A 61 -5.19 20.14 -33.06
C LYS A 61 -6.03 19.46 -34.16
N LYS A 62 -5.41 18.69 -35.04
CA LYS A 62 -6.12 17.91 -36.08
C LYS A 62 -7.11 16.92 -35.48
N ALA A 63 -6.73 16.23 -34.40
CA ALA A 63 -7.62 15.30 -33.71
C ALA A 63 -8.85 16.02 -33.11
N ARG A 64 -8.67 17.21 -32.52
CA ARG A 64 -9.78 18.05 -32.04
C ARG A 64 -10.71 18.48 -33.18
N GLU A 65 -10.15 18.91 -34.32
CA GLU A 65 -10.93 19.29 -35.51
C GLU A 65 -11.74 18.13 -36.08
N ILE A 66 -11.15 16.93 -36.16
CA ILE A 66 -11.85 15.70 -36.58
C ILE A 66 -13.00 15.37 -35.62
N SER A 67 -12.75 15.42 -34.31
CA SER A 67 -13.77 15.17 -33.28
C SER A 67 -14.92 16.19 -33.35
N GLU A 68 -14.61 17.47 -33.54
CA GLU A 68 -15.62 18.51 -33.70
C GLU A 68 -16.43 18.33 -35.00
N ALA A 69 -15.78 17.96 -36.10
CA ALA A 69 -16.45 17.64 -37.35
C ALA A 69 -17.40 16.44 -37.22
N MET A 70 -16.98 15.38 -36.51
CA MET A 70 -17.84 14.24 -36.20
C MET A 70 -19.05 14.65 -35.35
N ARG A 71 -18.86 15.49 -34.32
CA ARG A 71 -19.97 16.02 -33.50
C ARG A 71 -20.95 16.84 -34.33
N LYS A 72 -20.45 17.70 -35.23
CA LYS A 72 -21.28 18.51 -36.14
C LYS A 72 -22.10 17.63 -37.08
N ARG A 73 -21.48 16.62 -37.70
CA ARG A 73 -22.18 15.63 -38.55
C ARG A 73 -23.25 14.85 -37.79
N ALA A 74 -22.99 14.51 -36.53
CA ALA A 74 -23.94 13.84 -35.66
C ALA A 74 -25.03 14.78 -35.06
N GLY A 75 -25.04 16.07 -35.40
CA GLY A 75 -26.00 17.04 -34.85
C GLY A 75 -25.84 17.29 -33.34
N LEU A 76 -24.73 16.87 -32.72
CA LEU A 76 -24.47 17.05 -31.30
C LEU A 76 -24.15 18.52 -31.02
N LYS A 77 -24.92 19.13 -30.12
CA LYS A 77 -24.65 20.49 -29.64
C LYS A 77 -23.25 20.55 -29.00
N PRO A 78 -22.54 21.69 -29.11
CA PRO A 78 -21.28 21.88 -28.41
C PRO A 78 -21.50 21.80 -26.89
N ASP A 79 -20.49 21.30 -26.16
CA ASP A 79 -20.54 21.25 -24.70
C ASP A 79 -20.59 22.68 -24.16
N LYS A 80 -21.77 23.11 -23.75
CA LYS A 80 -21.92 24.39 -23.10
C LYS A 80 -21.35 24.27 -21.69
N PRO A 81 -20.48 25.21 -21.24
CA PRO A 81 -20.04 25.21 -19.86
C PRO A 81 -21.26 25.30 -18.96
N ARG A 82 -21.32 24.43 -17.95
CA ARG A 82 -22.43 24.41 -17.00
C ARG A 82 -22.45 25.76 -16.28
N LYS A 83 -23.48 26.58 -16.52
CA LYS A 83 -23.68 27.84 -15.80
C LYS A 83 -23.61 27.56 -14.30
N LYS A 84 -22.74 28.26 -13.56
CA LYS A 84 -22.71 28.16 -12.10
C LYS A 84 -24.07 28.61 -11.58
N ARG A 85 -24.76 27.73 -10.88
CA ARG A 85 -26.04 28.06 -10.24
C ARG A 85 -25.76 29.15 -9.19
N PRO A 86 -26.61 30.19 -9.07
CA PRO A 86 -26.41 31.23 -8.05
C PRO A 86 -26.26 30.59 -6.66
N THR A 87 -25.36 31.15 -5.86
CA THR A 87 -25.05 30.67 -4.51
C THR A 87 -26.34 30.72 -3.69
N ALA A 88 -26.78 29.55 -3.20
CA ALA A 88 -28.01 29.46 -2.43
C ALA A 88 -27.91 30.31 -1.15
N ALA A 89 -29.04 30.91 -0.74
CA ALA A 89 -29.12 31.61 0.53
C ALA A 89 -28.66 30.70 1.68
N PRO A 90 -27.97 31.26 2.70
CA PRO A 90 -27.49 30.48 3.82
C PRO A 90 -28.65 29.79 4.54
N LYS A 91 -28.46 28.51 4.85
CA LYS A 91 -29.45 27.69 5.54
C LYS A 91 -29.01 27.50 7.00
N LEU A 92 -29.97 27.64 7.90
CA LEU A 92 -29.83 27.28 9.31
C LEU A 92 -30.05 25.76 9.47
N LEU A 93 -29.01 25.04 9.86
CA LEU A 93 -29.05 23.59 10.12
C LEU A 93 -28.68 23.27 11.56
N THR A 94 -29.18 22.15 12.07
CA THR A 94 -28.78 21.59 13.36
C THR A 94 -27.78 20.47 13.14
N CYS A 95 -26.62 20.53 13.80
CA CYS A 95 -25.58 19.53 13.65
C CYS A 95 -26.02 18.20 14.30
N PRO A 96 -26.01 17.07 13.56
CA PRO A 96 -26.45 15.78 14.10
C PRO A 96 -25.47 15.15 15.11
N VAL A 97 -24.26 15.73 15.28
CA VAL A 97 -23.24 15.19 16.18
C VAL A 97 -23.21 15.90 17.54
N CYS A 98 -23.43 17.21 17.55
CA CYS A 98 -23.34 18.04 18.75
C CYS A 98 -24.61 18.85 19.06
N GLY A 99 -25.63 18.79 18.20
CA GLY A 99 -26.91 19.48 18.40
C GLY A 99 -26.88 21.00 18.19
N THR A 100 -25.72 21.58 17.87
CA THR A 100 -25.58 23.04 17.71
C THR A 100 -26.22 23.51 16.40
N ARG A 101 -26.93 24.64 16.45
CA ARG A 101 -27.46 25.32 15.26
C ARG A 101 -26.34 26.12 14.58
N PHE A 102 -26.21 26.00 13.26
CA PHE A 102 -25.20 26.69 12.47
C PHE A 102 -25.75 27.13 11.12
N GLU A 103 -25.19 28.21 10.59
CA GLU A 103 -25.53 28.73 9.26
C GLU A 103 -24.52 28.24 8.24
N THR A 104 -24.99 27.84 7.06
CA THR A 104 -24.10 27.47 5.96
C THR A 104 -24.63 27.89 4.60
N PRO A 105 -23.80 28.52 3.75
CA PRO A 105 -24.13 28.75 2.33
C PRO A 105 -24.00 27.47 1.50
N GLU A 106 -23.34 26.43 2.03
CA GLU A 106 -23.11 25.17 1.32
C GLU A 106 -24.31 24.25 1.44
N ALA A 107 -24.98 24.00 0.33
CA ALA A 107 -26.15 23.12 0.29
C ALA A 107 -25.89 21.67 0.78
N HIS A 108 -24.62 21.23 0.80
CA HIS A 108 -24.23 19.87 1.15
C HIS A 108 -23.57 19.75 2.53
N ARG A 109 -23.34 20.87 3.24
CA ARG A 109 -22.76 20.85 4.57
C ARG A 109 -23.83 20.51 5.60
N ILE A 110 -23.58 19.45 6.37
CA ILE A 110 -24.56 18.88 7.33
C ILE A 110 -24.08 19.07 8.78
N THR A 111 -22.78 19.32 8.98
CA THR A 111 -22.17 19.42 10.31
C THR A 111 -21.57 20.81 10.53
N CYS A 112 -21.61 21.28 11.78
CA CYS A 112 -21.09 22.60 12.15
C CYS A 112 -19.57 22.70 11.94
N SER A 113 -18.82 21.63 12.18
CA SER A 113 -17.35 21.58 12.08
C SER A 113 -16.83 20.33 11.36
N ASP A 114 -15.57 20.37 10.94
CA ASP A 114 -14.89 19.22 10.34
C ASP A 114 -14.70 18.06 11.31
N GLU A 115 -14.58 18.36 12.61
CA GLU A 115 -14.54 17.33 13.64
C GLU A 115 -15.86 16.57 13.73
N CYS A 116 -16.98 17.28 13.70
CA CYS A 116 -18.30 16.67 13.64
C CYS A 116 -18.48 15.88 12.34
N ALA A 117 -17.96 16.39 11.21
CA ALA A 117 -17.96 15.64 9.95
C ALA A 117 -17.17 14.33 10.06
N LYS A 118 -15.99 14.35 10.70
CA LYS A 118 -15.15 13.16 10.95
C LYS A 118 -15.85 12.16 11.87
N LYS A 119 -16.42 12.61 12.99
CA LYS A 119 -17.18 11.75 13.92
C LYS A 119 -18.35 11.07 13.23
N ARG A 120 -19.17 11.84 12.49
CA ARG A 120 -20.29 11.30 11.72
C ARG A 120 -19.85 10.29 10.65
N ARG A 121 -18.74 10.56 9.95
CA ARG A 121 -18.17 9.62 8.97
C ARG A 121 -17.71 8.32 9.63
N ALA A 122 -17.05 8.41 10.78
CA ALA A 122 -16.61 7.25 11.54
C ALA A 122 -17.80 6.40 12.02
N GLU A 123 -18.83 7.00 12.61
CA GLU A 123 -20.03 6.28 13.06
C GLU A 123 -20.77 5.62 11.90
N LYS A 124 -20.92 6.32 10.77
CA LYS A 124 -21.53 5.74 9.57
C LYS A 124 -20.70 4.57 9.01
N ALA A 125 -19.37 4.65 9.08
CA ALA A 125 -18.50 3.56 8.66
C ALA A 125 -18.61 2.35 9.59
N LYS A 126 -18.65 2.56 10.91
CA LYS A 126 -18.88 1.49 11.91
C LYS A 126 -20.22 0.79 11.68
N ALA A 127 -21.30 1.55 11.50
CA ALA A 127 -22.63 0.99 11.24
C ALA A 127 -22.67 0.17 9.94
N ARG A 128 -22.03 0.66 8.87
CA ARG A 128 -21.90 -0.07 7.60
C ARG A 128 -21.09 -1.36 7.75
N TYR A 129 -20.02 -1.33 8.55
CA TYR A 129 -19.22 -2.52 8.81
C TYR A 129 -20.01 -3.54 9.61
N ALA A 130 -20.66 -3.12 10.70
CA ALA A 130 -21.51 -3.98 11.52
C ALA A 130 -22.62 -4.66 10.71
N ALA A 131 -23.28 -3.92 9.80
CA ALA A 131 -24.30 -4.48 8.91
C ALA A 131 -23.76 -5.50 7.89
N LYS A 132 -22.47 -5.43 7.53
CA LYS A 132 -21.84 -6.35 6.57
C LYS A 132 -21.20 -7.58 7.23
N VAL A 133 -20.90 -7.52 8.52
CA VAL A 133 -20.26 -8.64 9.23
C VAL A 133 -21.31 -9.72 9.50
N VAL A 134 -21.36 -10.72 8.62
CA VAL A 134 -22.05 -11.99 8.92
C VAL A 134 -21.29 -12.63 10.08
N ARG A 135 -21.97 -12.86 11.21
CA ARG A 135 -21.41 -13.63 12.33
C ARG A 135 -21.74 -15.11 12.13
N THR A 136 -20.76 -15.98 12.36
CA THR A 136 -20.95 -17.43 12.33
C THR A 136 -20.56 -18.01 13.68
N VAL A 137 -21.31 -19.02 14.12
CA VAL A 137 -21.00 -19.77 15.33
C VAL A 137 -20.03 -20.89 14.95
N ARG A 138 -18.95 -21.04 15.73
CA ARG A 138 -17.98 -22.14 15.59
C ARG A 138 -17.72 -22.76 16.94
N GLU A 139 -17.28 -24.01 16.94
CA GLU A 139 -16.87 -24.72 18.14
C GLU A 139 -15.37 -24.55 18.40
N CYS A 140 -14.99 -24.38 19.65
CA CYS A 140 -13.59 -24.26 20.03
C CYS A 140 -12.89 -25.62 20.00
N THR A 141 -11.74 -25.73 19.34
CA THR A 141 -10.98 -27.00 19.27
C THR A 141 -10.35 -27.46 20.59
N VAL A 142 -10.31 -26.60 21.61
CA VAL A 142 -9.68 -26.92 22.91
C VAL A 142 -10.72 -27.27 23.96
N CYS A 143 -11.80 -26.48 24.05
CA CYS A 143 -12.82 -26.65 25.08
C CYS A 143 -14.21 -27.06 24.55
N GLY A 144 -14.38 -27.20 23.24
CA GLY A 144 -15.65 -27.58 22.61
C GLY A 144 -16.77 -26.53 22.66
N ARG A 145 -16.56 -25.39 23.33
CA ARG A 145 -17.62 -24.39 23.51
C ARG A 145 -17.93 -23.64 22.19
N PRO A 146 -19.22 -23.41 21.87
CA PRO A 146 -19.60 -22.58 20.74
C PRO A 146 -19.24 -21.11 21.01
N PHE A 147 -18.72 -20.42 20.00
CA PHE A 147 -18.38 -19.01 20.06
C PHE A 147 -18.66 -18.30 18.74
N GLU A 148 -19.01 -17.02 18.83
CA GLU A 148 -19.27 -16.19 17.65
C GLU A 148 -17.98 -15.63 17.06
N VAL A 149 -17.86 -15.73 15.75
CA VAL A 149 -16.78 -15.10 14.98
C VAL A 149 -17.31 -14.34 13.79
N PRO A 150 -16.61 -13.27 13.34
CA PRO A 150 -16.85 -12.72 12.01
C PRO A 150 -16.69 -13.83 10.96
N GLY A 151 -17.56 -13.90 9.96
CA GLY A 151 -17.61 -15.00 8.99
C GLY A 151 -16.30 -15.22 8.23
N LYS A 152 -15.50 -14.15 8.03
CA LYS A 152 -14.16 -14.22 7.42
C LYS A 152 -13.03 -14.55 8.40
N SER A 153 -13.33 -14.72 9.68
CA SER A 153 -12.33 -15.01 10.70
C SER A 153 -11.79 -16.44 10.56
N ARG A 154 -10.47 -16.59 10.72
CA ARG A 154 -9.80 -17.89 10.85
C ARG A 154 -9.63 -18.32 12.31
N LYS A 155 -10.25 -17.61 13.26
CA LYS A 155 -10.20 -17.94 14.69
C LYS A 155 -10.87 -19.30 14.92
N VAL A 156 -10.20 -20.16 15.68
CA VAL A 156 -10.62 -21.54 15.98
C VAL A 156 -10.72 -21.80 17.49
N THR A 157 -10.32 -20.82 18.30
CA THR A 157 -10.40 -20.87 19.76
C THR A 157 -11.33 -19.78 20.28
N CYS A 158 -12.09 -20.06 21.33
CA CYS A 158 -13.04 -19.09 21.89
C CYS A 158 -12.30 -17.95 22.62
N SER A 159 -11.25 -18.28 23.38
CA SER A 159 -10.48 -17.36 24.21
C SER A 159 -8.98 -17.43 23.94
N ASP A 160 -8.25 -16.43 24.46
CA ASP A 160 -6.79 -16.37 24.38
C ASP A 160 -6.12 -17.48 25.23
N GLU A 161 -6.78 -17.92 26.30
CA GLU A 161 -6.34 -19.08 27.09
C GLU A 161 -6.34 -20.36 26.26
N CYS A 162 -7.44 -20.63 25.55
CA CYS A 162 -7.53 -21.77 24.63
C CYS A 162 -6.50 -21.64 23.48
N ALA A 163 -6.20 -20.42 23.02
CA ALA A 163 -5.16 -20.19 22.03
C ALA A 163 -3.76 -20.58 22.54
N LYS A 164 -3.44 -20.26 23.80
CA LYS A 164 -2.17 -20.64 24.45
C LYS A 164 -2.04 -22.15 24.60
N VAL A 165 -3.12 -22.83 25.03
CA VAL A 165 -3.14 -24.30 25.16
C VAL A 165 -2.88 -24.95 23.80
N ARG A 166 -3.63 -24.55 22.76
CA ARG A 166 -3.44 -25.08 21.40
C ARG A 166 -2.02 -24.83 20.86
N LYS A 167 -1.43 -23.67 21.16
CA LYS A 167 -0.05 -23.35 20.78
C LYS A 167 0.94 -24.32 21.45
N ARG A 168 0.80 -24.53 22.76
CA ARG A 168 1.64 -25.46 23.53
C ARG A 168 1.52 -26.90 23.01
N GLU A 169 0.30 -27.38 22.76
CA GLU A 169 0.06 -28.71 22.19
C GLU A 169 0.73 -28.88 20.83
N ARG A 170 0.61 -27.88 19.94
CA ARG A 170 1.28 -27.88 18.64
C ARG A 170 2.80 -27.93 18.76
N GLU A 171 3.38 -27.16 19.67
CA GLU A 171 4.82 -27.16 19.92
C GLU A 171 5.30 -28.52 20.44
N LEU A 172 4.55 -29.16 21.34
CA LEU A 172 4.85 -30.49 21.84
C LEU A 172 4.77 -31.55 20.73
N ALA A 173 3.71 -31.51 19.91
CA ALA A 173 3.56 -32.41 18.77
C ALA A 173 4.70 -32.25 17.75
N TRP A 174 5.11 -31.02 17.46
CA TRP A 174 6.25 -30.74 16.57
C TRP A 174 7.58 -31.25 17.15
N LYS A 175 7.83 -31.06 18.45
CA LYS A 175 9.00 -31.60 19.14
C LYS A 175 9.03 -33.13 19.15
N ALA A 176 7.87 -33.78 19.31
CA ALA A 176 7.77 -35.24 19.24
C ALA A 176 8.05 -35.75 17.82
N ALA A 177 7.46 -35.11 16.79
CA ALA A 177 7.68 -35.48 15.39
C ALA A 177 9.14 -35.31 14.95
N THR A 178 9.80 -34.23 15.37
CA THR A 178 11.21 -33.97 15.03
C THR A 178 12.20 -34.83 15.81
N ARG A 179 11.87 -35.25 17.03
CA ARG A 179 12.71 -36.17 17.83
C ARG A 179 12.67 -37.60 17.29
N ASN A 180 11.53 -38.06 16.77
CA ASN A 180 11.38 -39.38 16.16
C ASN A 180 11.94 -39.47 14.72
N GLY A 181 12.29 -38.34 14.09
CA GLY A 181 12.88 -38.30 12.75
C GLY A 181 14.42 -38.35 12.71
N ARG A 182 15.09 -38.62 13.83
CA ARG A 182 16.57 -38.64 13.95
C ARG A 182 17.16 -40.02 14.27
N ALA A 183 16.36 -41.08 14.11
CA ALA A 183 16.80 -42.47 14.22
C ALA A 183 16.75 -43.13 12.83
N LEU A 184 17.75 -42.81 12.01
CA LEU A 184 18.21 -43.60 10.87
C LEU A 184 19.74 -43.59 10.91
#